data_AF-A0A9E1NC01-F1
#
_entry.id   AF-A0A9E1NC01-F1
#
_cell.length_a   1.000
_cell.length_b   1.000
_cell.length_c   1.000
_cell.angle_alpha   90.00
_cell.angle_beta   90.00
_cell.angle_gamma   90.00
#
_symmetry.space_group_name_H-M   'P 1'
#
loop_
_entity.id
_entity.type
_entity.pdbx_description
1 polymer ?
#
loop_
_entity_poly.entity_id
_entity_poly.type
_entity_poly.pdbx_seq_one_letter_code
_entity_poly.pdbx_strand_id
1 'polypeptide(L)'
;MGQVGSEGEFGLLPANANGSTVRLTLDGRILMRNTLHYARSKRFPPELMAEVADNHRQSITRRWPGLADVEFVGTWGGILGFTRNEGTVFGAIGAGLWALMSADAAPMPKGAIGGKLLAEHICGVDSELLEVMLSLPKAAILPPDPILRFVVNREIDKTAASGPGER
;
A
#
# COMPACT_ATOMS: atom_id res chain seq x y z
N MET A 1 -19.16 4.67 -12.97
CA MET A 1 -19.12 4.90 -11.52
C MET A 1 -19.77 3.68 -10.88
N GLY A 2 -19.00 2.81 -10.22
CA GLY A 2 -19.52 1.53 -9.69
C GLY A 2 -20.56 1.78 -8.61
N GLN A 3 -21.79 1.37 -8.86
CA GLN A 3 -22.90 1.47 -7.91
C GLN A 3 -22.86 0.22 -7.03
N VAL A 4 -22.87 0.38 -5.70
CA VAL A 4 -23.07 -0.77 -4.80
C VAL A 4 -24.49 -1.28 -5.08
N GLY A 5 -24.59 -2.46 -5.69
CA GLY A 5 -25.84 -3.01 -6.25
C GLY A 5 -25.73 -3.55 -7.68
N SER A 6 -24.60 -3.38 -8.38
CA SER A 6 -24.33 -4.11 -9.63
C SER A 6 -24.04 -5.58 -9.34
N GLU A 7 -24.58 -6.51 -10.13
CA GLU A 7 -24.22 -7.94 -10.03
C GLU A 7 -22.71 -8.14 -10.27
N GLY A 8 -22.00 -8.74 -9.31
CA GLY A 8 -20.59 -9.12 -9.41
C GLY A 8 -19.63 -8.38 -8.47
N GLU A 9 -18.37 -8.84 -8.45
CA GLU A 9 -17.28 -8.18 -7.72
C GLU A 9 -16.66 -7.03 -8.53
N PHE A 10 -16.09 -6.03 -7.85
CA PHE A 10 -15.32 -4.99 -8.52
C PHE A 10 -14.19 -4.45 -7.65
N GLY A 11 -13.19 -3.85 -8.29
CA GLY A 11 -12.12 -3.10 -7.63
C GLY A 11 -11.95 -1.72 -8.27
N LEU A 12 -11.90 -0.67 -7.44
CA LEU A 12 -11.62 0.70 -7.86
C LEU A 12 -10.26 1.13 -7.29
N LEU A 13 -9.38 1.57 -8.18
CA LEU A 13 -8.11 2.19 -7.84
C LEU A 13 -8.22 3.72 -8.00
N PRO A 14 -7.59 4.49 -7.11
CA PRO A 14 -7.58 5.95 -7.22
C PRO A 14 -6.73 6.39 -8.42
N ALA A 15 -7.05 7.55 -8.99
CA ALA A 15 -6.22 8.20 -9.99
C ALA A 15 -4.92 8.77 -9.39
N ASN A 16 -4.97 9.19 -8.12
CA ASN A 16 -3.81 9.67 -7.39
C ASN A 16 -3.12 8.52 -6.66
N ALA A 17 -1.79 8.54 -6.63
CA ALA A 17 -1.02 7.71 -5.71
C ALA A 17 -1.59 7.88 -4.29
N ASN A 18 -1.71 6.79 -3.52
CA ASN A 18 -2.18 6.84 -2.12
C ASN A 18 -3.65 7.24 -1.88
N GLY A 19 -4.48 7.36 -2.92
CA GLY A 19 -5.92 7.60 -2.75
C GLY A 19 -6.72 6.38 -2.25
N SER A 20 -8.04 6.59 -2.15
CA SER A 20 -9.01 5.58 -1.71
C SER A 20 -9.11 4.42 -2.71
N THR A 21 -8.84 3.20 -2.25
CA THR A 21 -9.18 1.98 -2.99
C THR A 21 -10.43 1.35 -2.41
N VAL A 22 -11.31 0.86 -3.27
CA VAL A 22 -12.54 0.14 -2.88
C VAL A 22 -12.57 -1.20 -3.58
N ARG A 23 -12.95 -2.25 -2.87
CA ARG A 23 -13.28 -3.55 -3.45
C ARG A 23 -14.63 -4.02 -2.95
N LEU A 24 -15.49 -4.49 -3.86
CA LEU A 24 -16.62 -5.34 -3.54
C LEU A 24 -16.21 -6.78 -3.85
N THR A 25 -16.33 -7.68 -2.89
CA THR A 25 -16.02 -9.12 -3.06
C THR A 25 -17.23 -9.90 -3.55
N LEU A 26 -17.00 -11.11 -4.07
CA LEU A 26 -18.06 -12.01 -4.52
C LEU A 26 -19.08 -12.37 -3.42
N ASP A 27 -18.65 -12.41 -2.16
CA ASP A 27 -19.52 -12.64 -1.00
C ASP A 27 -20.19 -11.35 -0.47
N GLY A 28 -20.12 -10.25 -1.22
CA GLY A 28 -20.87 -9.02 -0.94
C GLY A 28 -20.23 -8.10 0.11
N ARG A 29 -18.93 -8.24 0.42
CA ARG A 29 -18.22 -7.38 1.38
C ARG A 29 -17.56 -6.20 0.68
N ILE A 30 -17.67 -5.02 1.29
CA ILE A 30 -16.97 -3.82 0.85
C ILE A 30 -15.70 -3.65 1.68
N LEU A 31 -14.56 -3.59 1.01
CA LEU A 31 -13.27 -3.24 1.59
C LEU A 31 -12.89 -1.86 1.09
N MET A 32 -12.58 -0.94 2.00
CA MET A 32 -12.09 0.40 1.67
C MET A 32 -10.77 0.66 2.39
N ARG A 33 -9.79 1.18 1.66
CA ARG A 33 -8.53 1.70 2.21
C ARG A 33 -8.35 3.14 1.75
N ASN A 34 -8.37 4.08 2.69
CA ASN A 34 -8.29 5.51 2.41
C ASN A 34 -7.36 6.27 3.36
N THR A 35 -6.59 5.54 4.19
CA THR A 35 -5.80 6.14 5.27
C THR A 35 -4.34 5.69 5.19
N LEU A 36 -3.42 6.64 5.32
CA LEU A 36 -1.97 6.43 5.38
C LEU A 36 -1.36 7.33 6.44
N HIS A 37 -0.47 6.77 7.26
CA HIS A 37 0.24 7.49 8.30
C HIS A 37 1.74 7.17 8.26
N TYR A 38 2.56 8.14 8.66
CA TYR A 38 3.98 7.91 8.90
C TYR A 38 4.17 6.97 10.10
N ALA A 39 4.53 5.72 9.84
CA ALA A 39 4.55 4.65 10.83
C ALA A 39 5.97 4.13 11.17
N ARG A 40 6.97 5.02 11.33
CA ARG A 40 8.36 4.58 11.59
C ARG A 40 8.53 3.80 12.90
N SER A 41 7.76 4.13 13.93
CA SER A 41 7.77 3.42 15.21
C SER A 41 7.15 2.01 15.12
N LYS A 42 6.42 1.71 14.04
CA LYS A 42 5.62 0.49 13.85
C LYS A 42 4.60 0.26 14.97
N ARG A 43 4.23 1.31 15.70
CA ARG A 43 3.26 1.28 16.81
C ARG A 43 2.05 2.12 16.44
N PHE A 44 0.87 1.55 16.61
CA PHE A 44 -0.40 2.16 16.29
C PHE A 44 -1.24 2.23 17.57
N PRO A 45 -1.37 3.41 18.19
CA PRO A 45 -2.11 3.54 19.43
C PRO A 45 -3.63 3.36 19.17
N PRO A 46 -4.42 2.87 20.14
CA PRO A 46 -5.85 2.63 19.96
C PRO A 46 -6.63 3.86 19.47
N GLU A 47 -6.23 5.06 19.91
CA GLU A 47 -6.86 6.32 19.53
C GLU A 47 -6.72 6.60 18.02
N LEU A 48 -5.55 6.27 17.45
CA LEU A 48 -5.33 6.37 16.00
C LEU A 48 -6.22 5.38 15.25
N MET A 49 -6.39 4.16 15.77
CA MET A 49 -7.25 3.17 15.12
C MET A 49 -8.73 3.55 15.18
N ALA A 50 -9.17 4.22 16.26
CA ALA A 50 -10.50 4.79 16.36
C ALA A 50 -10.73 5.92 15.34
N GLU A 51 -9.78 6.85 15.21
CA GLU A 51 -9.83 7.92 14.19
C GLU A 51 -9.92 7.34 12.77
N VAL A 52 -9.12 6.31 12.49
CA VAL A 52 -9.15 5.58 11.20
C VAL A 52 -10.52 4.93 10.97
N ALA A 53 -11.12 4.31 11.99
CA ALA A 53 -12.46 3.72 11.90
C ALA A 53 -13.51 4.77 11.53
N ASP A 54 -13.49 5.92 12.20
CA ASP A 54 -14.40 7.05 11.95
C ASP A 54 -14.21 7.61 10.54
N ASN A 55 -12.97 7.74 10.07
CA ASN A 55 -12.68 8.18 8.70
C ASN A 55 -13.24 7.22 7.64
N HIS A 56 -13.10 5.90 7.86
CA HIS A 56 -13.73 4.89 6.99
C HIS A 56 -15.26 5.01 6.99
N ARG A 57 -15.88 5.19 8.16
CA ARG A 57 -17.34 5.35 8.30
C ARG A 57 -17.84 6.57 7.54
N GLN A 58 -17.18 7.72 7.72
CA GLN A 58 -17.52 8.95 7.03
C GLN A 58 -17.34 8.80 5.51
N SER A 59 -16.26 8.18 5.06
CA SER A 59 -16.00 7.98 3.63
C SER A 59 -17.03 7.08 2.96
N ILE A 60 -17.41 5.97 3.61
CA ILE A 60 -18.47 5.09 3.11
C ILE A 60 -19.82 5.81 3.09
N THR A 61 -20.17 6.54 4.16
CA THR A 61 -21.45 7.25 4.27
C THR A 61 -21.59 8.36 3.22
N ARG A 62 -20.52 9.11 2.97
CA ARG A 62 -20.51 10.14 1.91
C ARG A 62 -20.67 9.53 0.53
N ARG A 63 -20.04 8.39 0.27
CA ARG A 63 -20.05 7.74 -1.05
C ARG A 63 -21.32 6.95 -1.32
N TRP A 64 -21.86 6.30 -0.29
CA TRP A 64 -23.08 5.50 -0.33
C TRP A 64 -23.92 5.79 0.92
N PRO A 65 -24.75 6.85 0.90
CA PRO A 65 -25.62 7.20 2.03
C PRO A 65 -26.54 6.06 2.48
N GLY A 66 -26.96 5.19 1.55
CA GLY A 66 -27.77 4.00 1.87
C GLY A 66 -27.05 2.92 2.70
N LEU A 67 -25.73 3.06 2.91
CA LEU A 67 -24.93 2.17 3.76
C LEU A 67 -24.57 2.82 5.11
N ALA A 68 -25.14 3.98 5.45
CA ALA A 68 -24.84 4.70 6.69
C ALA A 68 -25.00 3.80 7.94
N ASP A 69 -26.09 3.03 7.97
CA ASP A 69 -26.48 2.20 9.13
C ASP A 69 -25.92 0.78 9.11
N VAL A 70 -25.17 0.40 8.06
CA VAL A 70 -24.58 -0.95 7.96
C VAL A 70 -23.44 -1.08 8.95
N GLU A 71 -23.49 -2.05 9.85
CA GLU A 71 -22.43 -2.31 10.83
C GLU A 71 -21.08 -2.64 10.16
N PHE A 72 -19.99 -2.10 10.70
CA PHE A 72 -18.64 -2.44 10.26
C PHE A 72 -18.14 -3.68 11.00
N VAL A 73 -17.82 -4.73 10.26
CA VAL A 73 -17.27 -5.98 10.81
C VAL A 73 -15.85 -5.77 11.37
N GLY A 74 -15.10 -4.77 10.87
CA GLY A 74 -13.82 -4.42 11.44
C GLY A 74 -13.06 -3.34 10.67
N THR A 75 -12.04 -2.79 11.32
CA THR A 75 -11.02 -1.93 10.73
C THR A 75 -9.65 -2.44 11.12
N TRP A 76 -8.68 -2.36 10.22
CA TRP A 76 -7.33 -2.80 10.47
C TRP A 76 -6.33 -1.98 9.65
N GLY A 77 -5.07 -2.05 10.07
CA GLY A 77 -3.94 -1.43 9.39
C GLY A 77 -2.84 -2.43 9.05
N GLY A 78 -1.87 -1.96 8.28
CA GLY A 78 -0.67 -2.70 7.95
C GLY A 78 0.51 -1.76 7.77
N ILE A 79 1.70 -2.32 7.62
CA ILE A 79 2.92 -1.55 7.35
C ILE A 79 3.28 -1.70 5.89
N LEU A 80 3.51 -0.56 5.23
CA LEU A 80 4.07 -0.51 3.88
C LEU A 80 5.52 -0.03 3.96
N GLY A 81 6.39 -0.72 3.22
CA GLY A 81 7.78 -0.33 3.05
C GLY A 81 7.93 0.52 1.79
N PHE A 82 8.62 1.65 1.91
CA PHE A 82 8.92 2.52 0.78
C PHE A 82 10.41 2.83 0.73
N THR A 83 10.92 3.03 -0.48
CA THR A 83 12.26 3.53 -0.73
C THR A 83 12.16 4.95 -1.29
N ARG A 84 13.21 5.76 -1.10
CA ARG A 84 13.17 7.19 -1.49
C ARG A 84 13.07 7.40 -3.01
N ASN A 85 13.57 6.46 -3.79
CA ASN A 85 13.72 6.54 -5.24
C ASN A 85 12.96 5.43 -5.97
N GLU A 86 11.98 4.80 -5.30
CA GLU A 86 11.24 3.62 -5.82
C GLU A 86 12.14 2.42 -6.17
N GLY A 87 13.41 2.48 -5.75
CA GLY A 87 14.37 1.41 -5.97
C GLY A 87 14.03 0.16 -5.18
N THR A 88 14.55 -0.97 -5.66
CA THR A 88 14.34 -2.30 -5.10
C THR A 88 15.51 -2.70 -4.21
N VAL A 89 15.24 -3.46 -3.15
CA VAL A 89 16.26 -4.26 -2.47
C VAL A 89 16.15 -5.68 -3.02
N PHE A 90 17.21 -6.16 -3.68
CA PHE A 90 17.23 -7.49 -4.28
C PHE A 90 18.66 -8.04 -4.25
N GLY A 91 18.81 -9.30 -3.80
CA GLY A 91 20.08 -10.02 -3.81
C GLY A 91 20.75 -10.14 -2.44
N ALA A 92 22.04 -10.48 -2.45
CA ALA A 92 22.82 -10.67 -1.24
C ALA A 92 23.08 -9.34 -0.51
N ILE A 93 22.81 -9.30 0.78
CA ILE A 93 23.06 -8.15 1.67
C ILE A 93 24.09 -8.47 2.76
N GLY A 94 24.60 -9.70 2.79
CA GLY A 94 25.63 -10.18 3.70
C GLY A 94 25.95 -11.65 3.43
N ALA A 95 26.93 -12.20 4.15
CA ALA A 95 27.28 -13.62 4.01
C ALA A 95 26.09 -14.52 4.37
N GLY A 96 25.60 -15.28 3.38
CA GLY A 96 24.42 -16.15 3.54
C GLY A 96 23.09 -15.40 3.72
N LEU A 97 23.08 -14.07 3.60
CA LEU A 97 21.89 -13.24 3.84
C LEU A 97 21.43 -12.59 2.54
N TRP A 98 20.18 -12.85 2.18
CA TRP A 98 19.55 -12.40 0.95
C TRP A 98 18.26 -11.64 1.28
N ALA A 99 17.97 -10.60 0.51
CA ALA A 99 16.79 -9.77 0.74
C ALA A 99 16.05 -9.46 -0.56
N LEU A 100 14.72 -9.32 -0.41
CA LEU A 100 13.81 -8.83 -1.42
C LEU A 100 12.87 -7.81 -0.76
N MET A 101 12.77 -6.61 -1.34
CA MET A 101 11.78 -5.61 -0.99
C MET A 101 11.45 -4.77 -2.22
N SER A 102 10.18 -4.76 -2.64
CA SER A 102 9.67 -3.84 -3.66
C SER A 102 9.08 -2.58 -3.01
N ALA A 103 9.17 -1.45 -3.71
CA ALA A 103 8.72 -0.14 -3.21
C ALA A 103 7.31 0.22 -3.68
N ASP A 104 6.35 -0.72 -3.62
CA ASP A 104 5.01 -0.47 -4.18
C ASP A 104 3.84 -1.20 -3.50
N ALA A 105 2.63 -0.71 -3.81
CA ALA A 105 1.36 -1.20 -3.28
C ALA A 105 0.83 -2.48 -3.98
N ALA A 106 1.65 -3.12 -4.81
CA ALA A 106 1.36 -4.42 -5.44
C ALA A 106 2.31 -5.53 -4.95
N PRO A 107 2.41 -5.76 -3.62
CA PRO A 107 3.41 -6.65 -3.05
C PRO A 107 3.20 -8.12 -3.47
N MET A 108 1.97 -8.53 -3.79
CA MET A 108 1.66 -9.93 -4.08
C MET A 108 2.30 -10.43 -5.39
N PRO A 109 2.02 -9.85 -6.57
CA PRO A 109 2.63 -10.32 -7.81
C PRO A 109 4.14 -10.11 -7.83
N LYS A 110 4.62 -8.94 -7.37
CA LYS A 110 6.06 -8.62 -7.35
C LYS A 110 6.83 -9.47 -6.34
N GLY A 111 6.24 -9.76 -5.19
CA GLY A 111 6.80 -10.66 -4.19
C GLY A 111 6.91 -12.09 -4.70
N ALA A 112 5.88 -12.59 -5.40
CA ALA A 112 5.90 -13.94 -5.95
C ALA A 112 7.01 -14.12 -7.01
N ILE A 113 7.07 -13.23 -8.01
CA ILE A 113 8.11 -13.30 -9.03
C ILE A 113 9.49 -13.01 -8.41
N GLY A 114 9.60 -12.01 -7.54
CA GLY A 114 10.84 -11.66 -6.87
C GLY A 114 11.38 -12.81 -6.02
N GLY A 115 10.53 -13.57 -5.34
CA GLY A 115 10.93 -14.74 -4.56
C GLY A 115 11.52 -15.85 -5.44
N LYS A 116 10.88 -16.14 -6.58
CA LYS A 116 11.41 -17.07 -7.58
C LYS A 116 12.78 -16.60 -8.09
N LEU A 117 12.87 -15.35 -8.53
CA LEU A 117 14.11 -14.78 -9.08
C LEU A 117 15.22 -14.75 -8.03
N LEU A 118 14.90 -14.49 -6.76
CA LEU A 118 15.88 -14.53 -5.67
C LEU A 118 16.41 -15.96 -5.47
N ALA A 119 15.54 -16.97 -5.54
CA ALA A 119 15.95 -18.37 -5.48
C ALA A 119 16.82 -18.78 -6.69
N GLU A 120 16.47 -18.35 -7.90
CA GLU A 120 17.31 -18.54 -9.09
C GLU A 120 18.70 -17.92 -8.88
N HIS A 121 18.74 -16.69 -8.37
CA HIS A 121 20.00 -16.00 -8.11
C HIS A 121 20.86 -16.71 -7.05
N ILE A 122 20.24 -17.23 -5.97
CA ILE A 122 20.92 -18.01 -4.93
C ILE A 122 21.49 -19.31 -5.51
N CYS A 123 20.76 -19.97 -6.40
CA CYS A 123 21.15 -21.24 -7.01
C CYS A 123 22.10 -21.08 -8.22
N GLY A 124 22.44 -19.85 -8.63
CA GLY A 124 23.25 -19.61 -9.82
C GLY A 124 22.55 -19.97 -11.13
N VAL A 125 21.22 -19.85 -11.16
CA VAL A 125 20.41 -20.07 -12.37
C VAL A 125 20.15 -18.72 -13.02
N ASP A 126 20.61 -18.55 -14.26
CA ASP A 126 20.38 -17.33 -15.03
C ASP A 126 19.03 -17.37 -15.75
N SER A 127 18.36 -16.21 -15.81
CA SER A 127 17.14 -16.00 -16.59
C SER A 127 17.01 -14.56 -17.05
N GLU A 128 16.35 -14.31 -18.19
CA GLU A 128 16.12 -12.96 -18.72
C GLU A 128 15.42 -12.05 -17.68
N LEU A 129 14.47 -12.62 -16.93
CA LEU A 129 13.75 -11.88 -15.87
C LEU A 129 14.66 -11.58 -14.67
N LEU A 130 15.62 -12.44 -14.36
CA LEU A 130 16.62 -12.18 -13.34
C LEU A 130 17.54 -11.02 -13.76
N GLU A 131 17.98 -10.99 -15.02
CA GLU A 131 18.77 -9.88 -15.55
C GLU A 131 18.01 -8.55 -15.44
N VAL A 132 16.72 -8.55 -15.82
CA VAL A 132 15.85 -7.37 -15.67
C VAL A 132 15.77 -6.96 -14.20
N MET A 133 15.53 -7.89 -13.27
CA MET A 133 15.45 -7.59 -11.85
C MET A 133 16.76 -6.99 -11.30
N LEU A 134 17.92 -7.53 -11.71
CA LEU A 134 19.24 -7.02 -11.32
C LEU A 134 19.55 -5.64 -11.92
N SER A 135 18.92 -5.28 -13.05
CA SER A 135 19.05 -3.97 -13.69
C SER A 135 18.23 -2.86 -13.02
N LEU A 136 17.27 -3.21 -12.16
CA LEU A 136 16.42 -2.22 -11.50
C LEU A 136 17.21 -1.29 -10.58
N PRO A 137 16.80 -0.02 -10.43
CA PRO A 137 17.44 0.91 -9.51
C PRO A 137 17.47 0.35 -8.08
N LYS A 138 18.64 0.45 -7.43
CA LYS A 138 18.78 0.05 -6.01
C LYS A 138 18.09 1.05 -5.09
N ALA A 139 17.54 0.54 -4.00
CA ALA A 139 16.94 1.37 -2.95
C ALA A 139 17.93 2.39 -2.38
N ALA A 140 17.57 3.67 -2.43
CA ALA A 140 18.37 4.75 -1.85
C ALA A 140 18.16 4.86 -0.33
N ILE A 141 19.22 5.26 0.37
CA ILE A 141 19.19 5.54 1.81
C ILE A 141 18.16 6.64 2.12
N LEU A 142 17.40 6.43 3.19
CA LEU A 142 16.44 7.40 3.72
C LEU A 142 17.16 8.40 4.64
N PRO A 143 16.83 9.69 4.59
CA PRO A 143 17.33 10.64 5.58
C PRO A 143 16.85 10.26 7.00
N PRO A 144 17.57 10.68 8.06
CA PRO A 144 17.12 10.46 9.43
C PRO A 144 15.91 11.34 9.77
N ASP A 145 15.22 10.99 10.85
CA ASP A 145 14.26 11.90 11.47
C ASP A 145 14.98 13.11 12.09
N PRO A 146 14.37 14.31 12.10
CA PRO A 146 12.98 14.61 11.75
C PRO A 146 12.71 14.90 10.26
N ILE A 147 13.74 14.95 9.41
CA ILE A 147 13.61 15.35 8.00
C ILE A 147 12.69 14.39 7.24
N LEU A 148 12.89 13.07 7.44
CA LEU A 148 12.07 12.06 6.78
C LEU A 148 10.58 12.20 7.14
N ARG A 149 10.26 12.30 8.44
CA ARG A 149 8.89 12.52 8.91
C ARG A 149 8.25 13.75 8.26
N PHE A 150 8.97 14.86 8.20
CA PHE A 150 8.45 16.09 7.59
C PHE A 150 8.13 15.91 6.10
N VAL A 151 9.05 15.32 5.35
CA VAL A 151 8.86 15.06 3.91
C VAL A 151 7.67 14.12 3.68
N VAL A 152 7.61 13.00 4.40
CA VAL A 152 6.54 12.01 4.23
C VAL A 152 5.18 12.59 4.59
N ASN A 153 5.07 13.29 5.73
CA ASN A 153 3.81 13.93 6.12
C ASN A 153 3.36 14.94 5.07
N ARG A 154 4.28 15.76 4.55
CA ARG A 154 3.95 16.71 3.48
C ARG A 154 3.41 16.02 2.22
N GLU A 155 3.95 14.87 1.83
CA GLU A 155 3.44 14.12 0.68
C GLU A 155 2.07 13.46 0.95
N ILE A 156 1.84 12.96 2.18
CA ILE A 156 0.53 12.45 2.61
C ILE A 156 -0.51 13.58 2.57
N ASP A 157 -0.19 14.73 3.16
CA ASP A 157 -1.09 15.89 3.23
C ASP A 157 -1.39 16.46 1.84
N LYS A 158 -0.38 16.55 0.96
CA LYS A 158 -0.57 16.94 -0.44
C LYS A 158 -1.52 16.00 -1.16
N THR A 159 -1.39 14.70 -0.95
CA THR A 159 -2.26 13.70 -1.57
C THR A 159 -3.69 13.82 -1.06
N ALA A 160 -3.87 14.07 0.25
CA ALA A 160 -5.17 14.32 0.83
C ALA A 160 -5.81 15.63 0.28
N ALA A 161 -4.98 16.65 0.01
CA ALA A 161 -5.42 17.95 -0.51
C ALA A 161 -5.64 17.97 -2.04
N SER A 162 -4.92 17.14 -2.81
CA SER A 162 -4.97 17.09 -4.28
C SER A 162 -6.12 16.24 -4.84
N GLY A 163 -7.09 15.87 -4.01
CA GLY A 163 -8.34 15.27 -4.45
C GLY A 163 -9.45 16.31 -4.66
N PRO A 164 -9.75 16.71 -5.92
CA PRO A 164 -11.01 17.34 -6.27
C PRO A 164 -12.09 16.34 -6.75
N GLY A 165 -11.96 15.05 -6.42
CA GLY A 165 -12.88 14.01 -6.92
C GLY A 165 -13.97 13.53 -5.96
N GLU A 166 -13.87 13.82 -4.65
CA GLU A 166 -14.76 13.25 -3.62
C GLU A 166 -14.94 14.20 -2.42
N ARG A 167 -15.37 15.43 -2.68
CA ARG A 167 -16.05 16.26 -1.68
C ARG A 167 -17.55 16.22 -1.91
#